data_AF-U1GPB1-F1
#
_entry.id   AF-U1GPB1-F1
#
_cell.length_a   1.000
_cell.length_b   1.000
_cell.length_c   1.000
_cell.angle_alpha   90.00
_cell.angle_beta   90.00
_cell.angle_gamma   90.00
#
_symmetry.space_group_name_H-M   'P 1'
#
loop_
_entity.id
_entity.type
_entity.pdbx_description
1 polymer ?
#
loop_
_entity_poly.entity_id
_entity_poly.type
_entity_poly.pdbx_seq_one_letter_code
_entity_poly.pdbx_strand_id
1 'polypeptide(L)'
;MECAVKWSAEQSRKKREKLDKQARAESKKRLSALKEENKTKGQLIKEAQEAVNRYVRVRDENKECISCGTPLISEKLGGGFDAGHYRSRGAAPHLRFYTLNIHGQCKRCNRHLGGNYHEYRVGLIERLGIKKVEEIEADNRERHYSNDDLRRIKRIFNKKTRLIQRKRG
;
A
#
# COMPACT_ATOMS: atom_id res chain seq x y z
N MET A 1 -36.17 -39.29 -32.41
CA MET A 1 -36.13 -39.32 -30.93
C MET A 1 -34.74 -39.10 -30.35
N GLU A 2 -33.67 -39.64 -30.94
CA GLU A 2 -32.29 -39.53 -30.44
C GLU A 2 -31.76 -38.09 -30.26
N CYS A 3 -32.16 -37.15 -31.14
CA CYS A 3 -31.73 -35.75 -31.10
C CYS A 3 -32.29 -34.98 -29.89
N ALA A 4 -33.54 -35.24 -29.50
CA ALA A 4 -34.20 -34.55 -28.38
C ALA A 4 -33.61 -34.98 -27.01
N VAL A 5 -33.26 -36.27 -26.88
CA VAL A 5 -32.62 -36.80 -25.66
C VAL A 5 -31.21 -36.22 -25.49
N LYS A 6 -30.41 -36.14 -26.57
CA LYS A 6 -29.08 -35.52 -26.56
C LYS A 6 -29.14 -34.04 -26.17
N TRP A 7 -30.12 -33.29 -26.69
CA TRP A 7 -30.32 -31.88 -26.35
C TRP A 7 -30.72 -31.67 -24.88
N SER A 8 -31.61 -32.50 -24.34
CA SER A 8 -32.01 -32.44 -22.92
C SER A 8 -30.83 -32.74 -21.97
N ALA A 9 -29.98 -33.72 -22.31
CA ALA A 9 -28.78 -34.04 -21.56
C ALA A 9 -27.74 -32.90 -21.59
N GLU A 10 -27.55 -32.27 -22.75
CA GLU A 10 -26.68 -31.10 -22.95
C GLU A 10 -27.14 -29.89 -22.09
N GLN A 11 -28.44 -29.60 -22.07
CA GLN A 11 -29.01 -28.54 -21.23
C GLN A 11 -28.84 -28.84 -19.73
N SER A 12 -29.04 -30.09 -19.32
CA SER A 12 -28.85 -30.54 -17.94
C SER A 12 -27.39 -30.42 -17.50
N ARG A 13 -26.44 -30.78 -18.38
CA ARG A 13 -25.00 -30.57 -18.16
C ARG A 13 -24.66 -29.10 -17.96
N LYS A 14 -25.10 -28.23 -18.88
CA LYS A 14 -24.87 -26.77 -18.78
C LYS A 14 -25.46 -26.17 -17.51
N LYS A 15 -26.65 -26.62 -17.09
CA LYS A 15 -27.28 -26.20 -15.83
C LYS A 15 -26.44 -26.62 -14.62
N ARG A 16 -25.95 -27.86 -14.59
CA ARG A 16 -25.08 -28.37 -13.51
C ARG A 16 -23.75 -27.62 -13.45
N GLU A 17 -23.09 -27.40 -14.59
CA GLU A 17 -21.85 -26.61 -14.67
C GLU A 17 -22.03 -25.18 -14.15
N LYS A 18 -23.16 -24.55 -14.48
CA LYS A 18 -23.50 -23.22 -13.98
C LYS A 18 -23.69 -23.22 -12.46
N LEU A 19 -24.42 -24.19 -11.92
CA LEU A 19 -24.63 -24.35 -10.48
C LEU A 19 -23.32 -24.62 -9.73
N ASP A 20 -22.48 -25.53 -10.24
CA ASP A 20 -21.16 -25.82 -9.68
C ASP A 20 -20.26 -24.57 -9.67
N LYS A 21 -20.27 -23.78 -10.76
CA LYS A 21 -19.52 -22.53 -10.86
C LYS A 21 -20.03 -21.49 -9.84
N GLN A 22 -21.34 -21.39 -9.65
CA GLN A 22 -21.94 -20.50 -8.65
C GLN A 22 -21.57 -20.92 -7.23
N ALA A 23 -21.71 -22.20 -6.90
CA ALA A 23 -21.33 -22.75 -5.58
C ALA A 23 -19.85 -22.54 -5.27
N ARG A 24 -18.96 -22.78 -6.25
CA ARG A 24 -17.51 -22.50 -6.11
C ARG A 24 -17.23 -21.01 -5.88
N ALA A 25 -17.92 -20.13 -6.61
CA ALA A 25 -17.75 -18.69 -6.45
C ALA A 25 -18.22 -18.20 -5.06
N GLU A 26 -19.34 -18.72 -4.57
CA GLU A 26 -19.88 -18.41 -3.25
C GLU A 26 -18.98 -18.93 -2.12
N SER A 27 -18.53 -20.18 -2.20
CA SER A 27 -17.56 -20.76 -1.26
C SER A 27 -16.26 -19.94 -1.20
N LYS A 28 -15.73 -19.53 -2.36
CA LYS A 28 -14.55 -18.66 -2.44
C LYS A 28 -14.80 -17.29 -1.78
N LYS A 29 -15.97 -16.68 -1.99
CA LYS A 29 -16.35 -15.42 -1.35
C LYS A 29 -16.40 -15.58 0.17
N ARG A 30 -17.06 -16.62 0.68
CA ARG A 30 -17.17 -16.92 2.12
C ARG A 30 -15.79 -17.13 2.75
N LEU A 31 -14.95 -17.95 2.13
CA LEU A 31 -13.59 -18.20 2.61
C LEU A 31 -12.74 -16.92 2.61
N SER A 32 -12.89 -16.06 1.59
CA SER A 32 -12.20 -14.78 1.54
C SER A 32 -12.67 -13.81 2.63
N ALA A 33 -13.97 -13.77 2.92
CA ALA A 33 -14.52 -12.94 4.00
C ALA A 33 -14.00 -13.41 5.37
N LEU A 34 -14.06 -14.71 5.65
CA LEU A 34 -13.52 -15.29 6.87
C LEU A 34 -12.02 -15.03 7.03
N LYS A 35 -11.25 -15.10 5.94
CA LYS A 35 -9.82 -14.74 5.96
C LYS A 35 -9.58 -13.27 6.25
N GLU A 36 -10.45 -12.37 5.81
CA GLU A 36 -10.35 -10.93 6.08
C GLU A 36 -10.73 -10.58 7.52
N GLU A 37 -11.78 -11.23 8.04
CA GLU A 37 -12.26 -11.08 9.41
C GLU A 37 -11.21 -11.57 10.42
N ASN A 38 -10.63 -12.75 10.17
CA ASN A 38 -9.64 -13.39 11.04
C ASN A 38 -8.20 -12.88 10.87
N LYS A 39 -7.99 -11.73 10.22
CA LYS A 39 -6.65 -11.16 10.13
C LYS A 39 -6.14 -10.72 11.48
N THR A 40 -4.88 -11.07 11.77
CA THR A 40 -4.19 -10.55 12.95
C THR A 40 -3.90 -9.06 12.78
N LYS A 41 -3.73 -8.35 13.91
CA LYS A 41 -3.34 -6.93 13.89
C LYS A 41 -2.04 -6.70 13.11
N GLY A 42 -1.07 -7.60 13.23
CA GLY A 42 0.19 -7.54 12.48
C GLY A 42 -0.01 -7.63 10.96
N GLN A 43 -0.90 -8.49 10.49
CA GLN A 43 -1.26 -8.58 9.06
C GLN A 43 -1.93 -7.28 8.59
N LEU A 44 -2.87 -6.72 9.37
CA LEU A 44 -3.52 -5.46 9.04
C LEU A 44 -2.53 -4.28 8.99
N ILE A 45 -1.57 -4.22 9.93
CA ILE A 45 -0.49 -3.22 9.91
C ILE A 45 0.35 -3.35 8.64
N LYS A 46 0.73 -4.58 8.27
CA LYS A 46 1.51 -4.86 7.06
C LYS A 46 0.78 -4.38 5.80
N GLU A 47 -0.49 -4.72 5.65
CA GLU A 47 -1.28 -4.31 4.48
C GLU A 47 -1.52 -2.79 4.42
N ALA A 48 -1.74 -2.14 5.57
CA ALA A 48 -1.83 -0.68 5.64
C ALA A 48 -0.51 -0.02 5.25
N GLN A 49 0.62 -0.55 5.71
CA GLN A 49 1.96 -0.07 5.35
C GLN A 49 2.23 -0.21 3.86
N GLU A 50 1.90 -1.36 3.27
CA GLU A 50 2.08 -1.60 1.83
C GLU A 50 1.26 -0.63 0.99
N ALA A 51 0.03 -0.31 1.42
CA ALA A 51 -0.82 0.67 0.75
C ALA A 51 -0.25 2.10 0.84
N VAL A 52 0.22 2.52 2.03
CA VAL A 52 0.88 3.83 2.22
C VAL A 52 2.16 3.93 1.40
N ASN A 53 3.01 2.90 1.44
CA ASN A 53 4.27 2.87 0.70
C ASN A 53 4.03 2.92 -0.82
N ARG A 54 3.01 2.20 -1.31
CA ARG A 54 2.61 2.26 -2.72
C ARG A 54 2.18 3.67 -3.11
N TYR A 55 1.35 4.32 -2.29
CA TYR A 55 0.94 5.69 -2.53
C TYR A 55 2.13 6.65 -2.59
N VAL A 56 3.07 6.57 -1.65
CA VAL A 56 4.27 7.42 -1.64
C VAL A 56 5.12 7.20 -2.89
N ARG A 57 5.34 5.95 -3.30
CA ARG A 57 6.06 5.66 -4.55
C ARG A 57 5.35 6.26 -5.76
N VAL A 58 4.03 6.13 -5.87
CA VAL A 58 3.30 6.74 -6.99
C VAL A 58 3.34 8.29 -6.90
N ARG A 59 3.20 8.86 -5.70
CA ARG A 59 3.25 10.31 -5.46
C ARG A 59 4.59 10.94 -5.85
N ASP A 60 5.69 10.24 -5.58
CA ASP A 60 7.06 10.76 -5.72
C ASP A 60 7.82 10.20 -6.93
N GLU A 61 7.16 9.38 -7.74
CA GLU A 61 7.67 8.96 -9.04
C GLU A 61 8.03 10.18 -9.90
N ASN A 62 9.17 10.11 -10.57
CA ASN A 62 9.80 11.17 -11.37
C ASN A 62 10.20 12.43 -10.59
N LYS A 63 10.21 12.37 -9.25
CA LYS A 63 10.87 13.38 -8.41
C LYS A 63 12.27 12.92 -8.03
N GLU A 64 12.95 13.71 -7.22
CA GLU A 64 14.26 13.37 -6.70
C GLU A 64 14.19 12.67 -5.33
N CYS A 65 15.21 11.87 -5.03
CA CYS A 65 15.41 11.26 -3.72
C CYS A 65 15.46 12.35 -2.66
N ILE A 66 14.66 12.18 -1.60
CA ILE A 66 14.60 13.12 -0.47
C ILE A 66 15.97 13.38 0.19
N SER A 67 16.95 12.49 0.04
CA SER A 67 18.24 12.59 0.73
C SER A 67 19.45 12.80 -0.18
N CYS A 68 19.33 12.76 -1.50
CA CYS A 68 20.53 12.86 -2.35
C CYS A 68 20.27 13.40 -3.75
N GLY A 69 19.07 13.90 -4.04
CA GLY A 69 18.75 14.46 -5.37
C GLY A 69 18.61 13.43 -6.49
N THR A 70 19.01 12.16 -6.29
CA THR A 70 18.95 11.14 -7.36
C THR A 70 17.52 10.98 -7.89
N PRO A 71 17.28 11.09 -9.21
CA PRO A 71 15.96 10.89 -9.79
C PRO A 71 15.33 9.54 -9.43
N LEU A 72 14.06 9.56 -9.07
CA LEU A 72 13.26 8.42 -8.64
C LEU A 72 12.44 7.89 -9.82
N ILE A 73 13.10 7.05 -10.62
CA ILE A 73 12.49 6.42 -11.79
C ILE A 73 11.83 5.12 -11.35
N SER A 74 10.62 4.85 -11.83
CA SER A 74 9.92 3.60 -11.55
C SER A 74 10.39 2.51 -12.51
N GLU A 75 11.16 1.54 -12.01
CA GLU A 75 11.60 0.38 -12.79
C GLU A 75 10.59 -0.77 -12.73
N LYS A 76 10.48 -1.56 -13.82
CA LYS A 76 9.61 -2.73 -13.89
C LYS A 76 10.05 -3.87 -12.97
N LEU A 77 11.35 -4.04 -12.71
CA LEU A 77 11.90 -5.08 -11.83
C LEU A 77 12.49 -4.49 -10.55
N GLY A 78 12.17 -5.09 -9.40
CA GLY A 78 12.78 -4.74 -8.11
C GLY A 78 12.37 -3.39 -7.50
N GLY A 79 11.56 -2.59 -8.20
CA GLY A 79 11.07 -1.26 -7.79
C GLY A 79 12.20 -0.23 -7.75
N GLY A 80 12.11 0.86 -8.52
CA GLY A 80 13.25 1.78 -8.65
C GLY A 80 13.62 2.54 -7.37
N PHE A 81 12.69 2.67 -6.40
CA PHE A 81 12.94 3.34 -5.13
C PHE A 81 11.95 2.92 -4.02
N ASP A 82 12.27 3.30 -2.78
CA ASP A 82 11.49 2.98 -1.58
C ASP A 82 10.67 4.18 -1.08
N ALA A 83 9.71 3.91 -0.20
CA ALA A 83 9.07 4.93 0.64
C ALA A 83 9.79 4.94 1.99
N GLY A 84 10.81 5.80 2.12
CA GLY A 84 11.65 5.91 3.31
C GLY A 84 10.97 6.73 4.41
N HIS A 85 11.21 6.35 5.67
CA HIS A 85 10.68 7.05 6.85
C HIS A 85 11.77 7.93 7.46
N TYR A 86 11.49 9.22 7.68
CA TYR A 86 12.42 10.13 8.34
C TYR A 86 12.66 9.73 9.81
N ARG A 87 11.59 9.72 10.61
CA ARG A 87 11.56 9.03 11.90
C ARG A 87 11.12 7.60 11.66
N SER A 88 12.04 6.66 11.92
CA SER A 88 11.87 5.25 11.55
C SER A 88 10.64 4.62 12.23
N ARG A 89 10.10 3.56 11.63
CA ARG A 89 8.94 2.82 12.19
C ARG A 89 9.22 2.18 13.55
N GLY A 90 10.48 1.94 13.89
CA GLY A 90 10.92 1.40 15.17
C GLY A 90 11.05 2.49 16.24
N ALA A 91 11.63 3.64 15.89
CA ALA A 91 11.81 4.76 16.81
C ALA A 91 10.55 5.60 17.02
N ALA A 92 9.67 5.69 16.01
CA ALA A 92 8.45 6.50 16.04
C ALA A 92 7.26 5.75 15.42
N PRO A 93 6.75 4.68 16.08
CA PRO A 93 5.65 3.87 15.56
C PRO A 93 4.35 4.66 15.36
N HIS A 94 4.10 5.72 16.14
CA HIS A 94 2.97 6.63 15.98
C HIS A 94 2.99 7.36 14.62
N LEU A 95 4.18 7.66 14.08
CA LEU A 95 4.35 8.32 12.78
C LEU A 95 4.36 7.37 11.57
N ARG A 96 4.12 6.07 11.79
CA ARG A 96 4.22 5.01 10.77
C ARG A 96 3.44 5.29 9.48
N PHE A 97 2.25 5.89 9.61
CA PHE A 97 1.35 6.21 8.49
C PHE A 97 1.24 7.71 8.22
N TYR A 98 2.05 8.54 8.87
CA TYR A 98 2.02 9.99 8.70
C TYR A 98 2.79 10.39 7.43
N THR A 99 2.07 10.81 6.39
CA THR A 99 2.66 10.99 5.03
C THR A 99 3.67 12.13 4.91
N LEU A 100 3.78 13.02 5.89
CA LEU A 100 4.84 14.04 5.93
C LEU A 100 6.16 13.49 6.48
N ASN A 101 6.11 12.36 7.21
CA ASN A 101 7.27 11.60 7.66
C ASN A 101 7.77 10.57 6.62
N ILE A 102 7.13 10.49 5.44
CA ILE A 102 7.39 9.44 4.43
C ILE A 102 7.54 10.05 3.04
N HIS A 103 8.67 9.80 2.40
CA HIS A 103 9.01 10.32 1.08
C HIS A 103 9.73 9.28 0.22
N GLY A 104 9.71 9.49 -1.09
CA GLY A 104 10.50 8.72 -2.03
C GLY A 104 11.99 8.82 -1.71
N GLN A 105 12.64 7.67 -1.54
CA GLN A 105 14.05 7.57 -1.20
C GLN A 105 14.71 6.47 -2.02
N CYS A 106 15.88 6.74 -2.60
CA CYS A 106 16.62 5.73 -3.34
C CYS A 106 17.08 4.60 -2.41
N LYS A 107 17.27 3.40 -2.96
CA LYS A 107 17.64 2.20 -2.18
C LYS A 107 18.95 2.39 -1.42
N ARG A 108 19.92 3.09 -2.02
CA ARG A 108 21.22 3.43 -1.38
C ARG A 108 21.01 4.18 -0.07
N CYS A 109 20.33 5.32 -0.11
CA CYS A 109 20.08 6.13 1.09
C CYS A 109 19.22 5.38 2.11
N ASN A 110 18.14 4.73 1.66
CA ASN A 110 17.20 4.08 2.57
C ASN A 110 17.78 2.82 3.25
N ARG A 111 18.40 1.93 2.48
CA ARG A 111 18.78 0.58 2.96
C ARG A 111 20.23 0.47 3.40
N HIS A 112 21.13 1.24 2.79
CA HIS A 112 22.58 1.06 2.99
C HIS A 112 23.21 2.18 3.83
N LEU A 113 22.57 3.35 3.95
CA LEU A 113 23.08 4.50 4.73
C LEU A 113 22.23 4.80 5.97
N GLY A 114 21.53 3.80 6.51
CA GLY A 114 20.70 3.97 7.70
C GLY A 114 19.59 5.02 7.54
N GLY A 115 19.00 5.14 6.34
CA GLY A 115 18.00 6.16 6.03
C GLY A 115 18.58 7.53 5.68
N ASN A 116 19.92 7.68 5.67
CA ASN A 116 20.64 8.92 5.36
C ASN A 116 20.06 10.14 6.11
N TYR A 117 19.95 10.03 7.43
CA TYR A 117 19.12 10.88 8.28
C TYR A 117 19.38 12.39 8.14
N HIS A 118 20.65 12.82 8.15
CA HIS A 118 21.02 14.23 8.04
C HIS A 118 20.56 14.84 6.72
N GLU A 119 20.86 14.17 5.60
CA GLU A 119 20.43 14.62 4.28
C GLU A 119 18.92 14.51 4.10
N TYR A 120 18.27 13.50 4.70
CA TYR A 120 16.80 13.42 4.74
C TYR A 120 16.24 14.69 5.39
N ARG A 121 16.79 15.11 6.53
CA ARG A 121 16.36 16.33 7.22
C ARG A 121 16.52 17.56 6.33
N VAL A 122 17.64 17.71 5.63
CA VAL A 122 17.87 18.80 4.67
C VAL A 122 16.77 18.83 3.61
N GLY A 123 16.51 17.70 2.93
CA GLY A 123 15.46 17.63 1.92
C GLY A 123 14.05 17.84 2.46
N LEU A 124 13.78 17.50 3.73
CA LEU A 124 12.52 17.83 4.38
C LEU A 124 12.36 19.32 4.62
N ILE A 125 13.42 20.01 5.04
CA ILE A 125 13.40 21.47 5.22
C ILE A 125 13.13 22.16 3.90
N GLU A 126 13.75 21.70 2.81
CA GLU A 126 13.51 22.23 1.46
C GLU A 126 12.06 22.03 1.01
N ARG A 127 11.46 20.87 1.29
CA ARG A 127 10.11 20.53 0.80
C ARG A 127 8.98 21.04 1.69
N LEU A 128 9.17 21.09 3.00
CA LEU A 128 8.11 21.37 3.98
C LEU A 128 8.36 22.63 4.82
N GLY A 129 9.59 23.16 4.81
CA GLY A 129 10.03 24.23 5.69
C GLY A 129 10.41 23.73 7.09
N ILE A 130 11.34 24.45 7.73
CA ILE A 130 11.92 24.07 9.04
C ILE A 130 10.86 23.84 10.13
N LYS A 131 9.85 24.71 10.22
CA LYS A 131 8.78 24.59 11.23
C LYS A 131 8.09 23.23 11.18
N LYS A 132 7.83 22.71 9.97
CA LYS A 132 7.15 21.43 9.81
C LYS A 132 8.06 20.24 10.16
N VAL A 133 9.36 20.37 9.92
CA VAL A 133 10.35 19.38 10.31
C VAL A 133 10.43 19.30 11.83
N GLU A 134 10.51 20.44 12.50
CA GLU A 134 10.53 20.52 13.96
C GLU A 134 9.25 19.94 14.58
N GLU A 135 8.07 20.18 13.97
CA GLU A 135 6.83 19.54 14.39
C GLU A 135 6.90 18.00 14.28
N ILE A 136 7.53 17.44 13.24
CA ILE A 136 7.71 15.98 13.09
C ILE A 136 8.69 15.44 14.14
N GLU A 137 9.78 16.17 14.39
CA GLU A 137 10.81 15.83 15.37
C GLU A 137 10.24 15.85 16.81
N ALA A 138 9.39 16.83 17.12
CA ALA A 138 8.78 17.00 18.45
C ALA A 138 7.51 16.16 18.66
N ASP A 139 6.92 15.58 17.61
CA ASP A 139 5.71 14.78 17.75
C ASP A 139 6.01 13.49 18.54
N ASN A 140 5.50 13.42 19.76
CA ASN A 140 5.50 12.22 20.61
C ASN A 140 4.08 11.80 21.01
N ARG A 141 3.07 12.25 20.25
CA ARG A 141 1.67 11.94 20.54
C ARG A 141 1.38 10.47 20.26
N GLU A 142 0.80 9.80 21.24
CA GLU A 142 0.35 8.42 21.09
C GLU A 142 -0.72 8.31 20.00
N ARG A 143 -0.60 7.27 19.17
CA ARG A 143 -1.55 6.96 18.10
C ARG A 143 -1.84 5.48 18.12
N HIS A 144 -3.00 5.12 18.64
CA HIS A 144 -3.46 3.74 18.67
C HIS A 144 -4.38 3.48 17.47
N TYR A 145 -3.91 2.63 16.57
CA TYR A 145 -4.73 2.18 15.44
C TYR A 145 -5.50 0.91 15.83
N SER A 146 -6.82 1.00 15.78
CA SER A 146 -7.70 -0.18 15.83
C SER A 146 -7.56 -1.01 14.54
N ASN A 147 -8.10 -2.22 14.55
CA ASN A 147 -8.14 -3.05 13.34
C ASN A 147 -8.92 -2.35 12.20
N ASP A 148 -9.97 -1.61 12.53
CA ASP A 148 -10.78 -0.89 11.55
C ASP A 148 -10.06 0.36 11.02
N ASP A 149 -9.27 1.05 11.84
CA ASP A 149 -8.40 2.12 11.38
C ASP A 149 -7.40 1.61 10.35
N LEU A 150 -6.77 0.46 10.59
CA LEU A 150 -5.81 -0.14 9.67
C LEU A 150 -6.46 -0.52 8.33
N ARG A 151 -7.66 -1.13 8.38
CA ARG A 151 -8.46 -1.42 7.18
C ARG A 151 -8.85 -0.13 6.46
N ARG A 152 -9.21 0.93 7.18
CA ARG A 152 -9.55 2.25 6.63
C ARG A 152 -8.34 2.91 5.96
N ILE A 153 -7.17 2.90 6.60
CA ILE A 153 -5.91 3.41 6.05
C ILE A 153 -5.61 2.70 4.72
N LYS A 154 -5.62 1.37 4.71
CA LYS A 154 -5.44 0.57 3.48
C LYS A 154 -6.39 1.02 2.36
N ARG A 155 -7.70 1.15 2.66
CA ARG A 155 -8.71 1.61 1.67
C ARG A 155 -8.42 3.02 1.16
N ILE A 156 -8.12 3.97 2.05
CA ILE A 156 -7.83 5.37 1.70
C ILE A 156 -6.63 5.45 0.75
N PHE A 157 -5.52 4.82 1.11
CA PHE A 157 -4.29 4.94 0.32
C PHE A 157 -4.35 4.18 -1.00
N ASN A 158 -5.10 3.06 -1.07
CA ASN A 158 -5.42 2.42 -2.35
C ASN A 158 -6.26 3.34 -3.25
N LYS A 159 -7.27 4.03 -2.70
CA LYS A 159 -8.07 5.01 -3.44
C LYS A 159 -7.20 6.17 -3.93
N LYS A 160 -6.37 6.76 -3.07
CA LYS A 160 -5.43 7.84 -3.44
C LYS A 160 -4.47 7.42 -4.55
N THR A 161 -3.91 6.21 -4.46
CA THR A 161 -3.02 5.66 -5.50
C THR A 161 -3.73 5.59 -6.85
N ARG A 162 -4.94 5.00 -6.89
CA ARG A 162 -5.74 4.89 -8.12
C ARG A 162 -6.10 6.26 -8.70
N LEU A 163 -6.38 7.25 -7.86
CA LEU A 163 -6.68 8.61 -8.30
C LEU A 163 -5.48 9.27 -8.98
N ILE A 164 -4.27 9.12 -8.44
CA ILE A 164 -3.05 9.66 -9.08
C ILE A 164 -2.79 8.95 -10.41
N GLN A 165 -2.89 7.62 -10.44
CA GLN A 165 -2.67 6.84 -11.67
C GLN A 165 -3.69 7.19 -12.76
N ARG A 166 -4.96 7.38 -12.40
CA ARG A 166 -6.02 7.82 -13.34
C ARG A 166 -5.82 9.22 -13.89
N LYS A 167 -5.16 10.13 -13.17
CA LYS A 167 -4.87 11.47 -13.66
C LYS A 167 -3.70 11.52 -14.63
N ARG A 168 -2.93 10.43 -14.75
CA ARG A 168 -1.71 10.34 -15.57
C ARG A 168 -1.91 9.64 -16.91
N GLY A 169 -3.00 8.88 -17.05
CA GLY A 169 -3.42 8.27 -18.31
C GLY A 169 -4.65 8.98 -18.84
#